data_AF-A0A017RWC1-F1
#
_entry.id   AF-A0A017RWC1-F1
#
_cell.length_a   1.000
_cell.length_b   1.000
_cell.length_c   1.000
_cell.angle_alpha   90.00
_cell.angle_beta   90.00
_cell.angle_gamma   90.00
#
_symmetry.space_group_name_H-M   'P 1'
#
loop_
_entity.id
_entity.type
_entity.pdbx_description
1 polymer ?
#
loop_
_entity_poly.entity_id
_entity_poly.type
_entity_poly.pdbx_seq_one_letter_code
_entity_poly.pdbx_strand_id
1 'polypeptide(L)'
;MIKISETIFPKTFINDYALNPIERKIFQILSESDFVYNYSSLNQLKFEIELRINIIEASKEFNKSKIQFKVFSEARCNPDFWELTPAGGFQLKKDILPAQGIKDIFSNSFKYATECSTAIIIIYYKALLKIFPDELFNTAFQNIYLRNWNYIDSDLNVFTYYKDRDFLPADCRYFKNPDFDPEKSQWQGENVIDLGNDTYFGHGIGIKNTESIVTILNQNRKPNATQSAYLTNSVTNPDYKHLANLYFNYISKTRYKFFKKIKPVR
;
A
#
# COMPACT_ATOMS: atom_id res chain seq x y z
N MET A 1 -3.94 -20.38 7.61
CA MET A 1 -2.85 -21.27 8.05
C MET A 1 -1.59 -20.91 7.28
N ILE A 2 -0.46 -20.73 7.97
CA ILE A 2 0.84 -20.41 7.35
C ILE A 2 1.55 -21.71 6.94
N LYS A 3 2.03 -21.77 5.69
CA LYS A 3 2.81 -22.88 5.16
C LYS A 3 4.12 -22.36 4.57
N ILE A 4 5.26 -22.88 5.04
CA ILE A 4 6.61 -22.51 4.60
C ILE A 4 7.27 -23.76 4.00
N SER A 5 7.65 -23.71 2.73
CA SER A 5 8.34 -24.82 2.03
C SER A 5 7.70 -26.18 2.32
N GLU A 6 6.39 -26.28 2.07
CA GLU A 6 5.56 -27.46 2.32
C GLU A 6 5.24 -27.81 3.79
N THR A 7 5.80 -27.10 4.77
CA THR A 7 5.59 -27.39 6.20
C THR A 7 4.69 -26.34 6.85
N ILE A 8 3.75 -26.77 7.71
CA ILE A 8 2.91 -25.85 8.49
C ILE A 8 3.80 -25.13 9.51
N PHE A 9 3.75 -23.81 9.51
CA PHE A 9 4.49 -23.00 10.47
C PHE A 9 3.86 -23.12 11.88
N PRO A 10 4.61 -23.54 12.92
CA PRO A 10 4.00 -23.79 14.22
C PRO A 10 3.59 -22.49 14.92
N LYS A 11 2.34 -22.46 15.43
CA LYS A 11 1.77 -21.31 16.15
C LYS A 11 2.59 -20.87 17.37
N THR A 12 3.35 -21.78 17.97
CA THR A 12 4.21 -21.52 19.14
C THR A 12 5.30 -20.49 18.86
N PHE A 13 5.72 -20.29 17.60
CA PHE A 13 6.77 -19.35 17.22
C PHE A 13 6.27 -17.92 16.95
N ILE A 14 4.96 -17.65 17.06
CA ILE A 14 4.40 -16.31 16.78
C ILE A 14 5.04 -15.25 17.69
N ASN A 15 5.17 -15.54 18.98
CA ASN A 15 5.72 -14.60 19.97
C ASN A 15 7.21 -14.32 19.74
N ASP A 16 7.93 -15.22 19.07
CA ASP A 16 9.37 -15.06 18.79
C ASP A 16 9.64 -14.06 17.67
N TYR A 17 8.62 -13.73 16.87
CA TYR A 17 8.76 -12.86 15.70
C TYR A 17 7.86 -11.62 15.73
N ALA A 18 6.84 -11.60 16.56
CA ALA A 18 5.88 -10.51 16.63
C ALA A 18 6.28 -9.48 17.70
N LEU A 19 6.99 -8.44 17.28
CA LEU A 19 7.57 -7.41 18.12
C LEU A 19 6.51 -6.40 18.61
N ASN A 20 5.44 -6.19 17.85
CA ASN A 20 4.37 -5.26 18.21
C ASN A 20 2.94 -5.88 18.11
N PRO A 21 1.90 -5.20 18.67
CA PRO A 21 0.54 -5.74 18.68
C PRO A 21 -0.08 -5.98 17.30
N ILE A 22 0.26 -5.16 16.29
CA ILE A 22 -0.26 -5.32 14.92
C ILE A 22 0.38 -6.53 14.25
N GLU A 23 1.70 -6.73 14.41
CA GLU A 23 2.37 -7.94 13.93
C GLU A 23 1.78 -9.18 14.57
N ARG A 24 1.56 -9.17 15.89
CA ARG A 24 0.89 -10.28 16.60
C ARG A 24 -0.48 -10.57 16.01
N LYS A 25 -1.27 -9.54 15.74
CA LYS A 25 -2.60 -9.68 15.11
C LYS A 25 -2.50 -10.29 13.71
N ILE A 26 -1.59 -9.81 12.86
CA ILE A 26 -1.37 -10.37 11.52
C ILE A 26 -0.98 -11.85 11.61
N PHE A 27 0.02 -12.18 12.44
CA PHE A 27 0.45 -13.57 12.64
C PHE A 27 -0.68 -14.47 13.14
N GLN A 28 -1.48 -13.98 14.08
CA GLN A 28 -2.61 -14.72 14.62
C GLN A 28 -3.64 -15.03 13.53
N ILE A 29 -4.09 -14.01 12.77
CA ILE A 29 -5.05 -14.20 11.68
C ILE A 29 -4.52 -15.20 10.65
N LEU A 30 -3.29 -15.01 10.17
CA LEU A 30 -2.67 -15.91 9.19
C LEU A 30 -2.56 -17.35 9.71
N SER A 31 -2.27 -17.52 11.00
CA SER A 31 -2.09 -18.83 11.62
C SER A 31 -3.40 -19.56 11.92
N GLU A 32 -4.46 -18.82 12.25
CA GLU A 32 -5.79 -19.35 12.58
C GLU A 32 -6.69 -19.53 11.37
N SER A 33 -6.37 -18.87 10.26
CA SER A 33 -7.10 -18.93 9.01
C SER A 33 -7.28 -20.35 8.43
N ASP A 34 -8.41 -20.57 7.78
CA ASP A 34 -8.67 -21.77 6.96
C ASP A 34 -7.99 -21.70 5.57
N PHE A 35 -7.63 -20.50 5.11
CA PHE A 35 -6.90 -20.28 3.87
C PHE A 35 -5.40 -20.60 4.05
N VAL A 36 -4.78 -21.28 3.07
CA VAL A 36 -3.36 -21.64 3.14
C VAL A 36 -2.49 -20.53 2.54
N TYR A 37 -1.81 -19.79 3.41
CA TYR A 37 -0.82 -18.78 3.03
C TYR A 37 0.55 -19.42 2.84
N ASN A 38 0.92 -19.63 1.57
CA ASN A 38 2.17 -20.28 1.19
C ASN A 38 3.33 -19.28 1.10
N TYR A 39 4.46 -19.60 1.69
CA TYR A 39 5.70 -18.85 1.62
C TYR A 39 6.87 -19.76 1.23
N SER A 40 7.82 -19.23 0.46
CA SER A 40 9.05 -19.98 0.09
C SER A 40 10.08 -20.03 1.22
N SER A 41 9.97 -19.14 2.20
CA SER A 41 10.86 -19.08 3.37
C SER A 41 10.25 -18.24 4.48
N LEU A 42 10.77 -18.40 5.71
CA LEU A 42 10.43 -17.53 6.84
C LEU A 42 10.76 -16.05 6.56
N ASN A 43 11.82 -15.79 5.80
CA ASN A 43 12.20 -14.42 5.43
C ASN A 43 11.17 -13.77 4.50
N GLN A 44 10.52 -14.53 3.61
CA GLN A 44 9.45 -14.01 2.77
C GLN A 44 8.21 -13.63 3.60
N LEU A 45 7.82 -14.46 4.59
CA LEU A 45 6.75 -14.13 5.53
C LEU A 45 7.08 -12.88 6.34
N LYS A 46 8.30 -12.80 6.90
CA LYS A 46 8.75 -11.61 7.64
C LYS A 46 8.73 -10.35 6.79
N PHE A 47 9.15 -10.45 5.52
CA PHE A 47 9.11 -9.33 4.59
C PHE A 47 7.67 -8.84 4.36
N GLU A 48 6.70 -9.74 4.15
CA GLU A 48 5.29 -9.32 4.01
C GLU A 48 4.80 -8.58 5.25
N ILE A 49 5.06 -9.12 6.44
CA ILE A 49 4.64 -8.51 7.71
C ILE A 49 5.29 -7.15 7.88
N GLU A 50 6.60 -7.02 7.65
CA GLU A 50 7.32 -5.76 7.72
C GLU A 50 6.77 -4.73 6.72
N LEU A 51 6.45 -5.13 5.48
CA LEU A 51 5.86 -4.24 4.49
C LEU A 51 4.46 -3.79 4.92
N ARG A 52 3.63 -4.68 5.48
CA ARG A 52 2.31 -4.32 6.04
C ARG A 52 2.42 -3.27 7.15
N ILE A 53 3.36 -3.44 8.07
CA ILE A 53 3.61 -2.43 9.12
C ILE A 53 4.03 -1.09 8.50
N ASN A 54 4.93 -1.11 7.53
CA ASN A 54 5.37 0.12 6.86
C ASN A 54 4.25 0.79 6.03
N ILE A 55 3.29 0.03 5.50
CA ILE A 55 2.08 0.58 4.83
C ILE A 55 1.20 1.34 5.84
N ILE A 56 1.00 0.76 7.04
CA ILE A 56 0.25 1.42 8.12
C ILE A 56 0.95 2.72 8.55
N GLU A 57 2.27 2.67 8.75
CA GLU A 57 3.04 3.86 9.15
C GLU A 57 3.08 4.92 8.04
N ALA A 58 3.25 4.52 6.77
CA ALA A 58 3.17 5.42 5.63
C ALA A 58 1.78 6.08 5.51
N SER A 59 0.70 5.35 5.82
CA SER A 59 -0.67 5.90 5.86
C SER A 59 -0.84 6.95 6.95
N LYS A 60 -0.27 6.71 8.14
CA LYS A 60 -0.26 7.70 9.24
C LYS A 60 0.60 8.92 8.91
N GLU A 61 1.76 8.73 8.28
CA GLU A 61 2.60 9.82 7.78
C GLU A 61 1.82 10.65 6.74
N PHE A 62 1.13 9.99 5.80
CA PHE A 62 0.31 10.64 4.78
C PHE A 62 -0.84 11.44 5.39
N ASN A 63 -1.55 10.88 6.38
CA ASN A 63 -2.63 11.58 7.10
C ASN A 63 -2.16 12.85 7.83
N LYS A 64 -0.93 12.85 8.34
CA LYS A 64 -0.32 14.02 9.02
C LYS A 64 0.30 15.03 8.05
N SER A 65 0.44 14.65 6.78
CA SER A 65 1.02 15.49 5.74
C SER A 65 0.04 16.60 5.32
N LYS A 66 0.51 17.51 4.47
CA LYS A 66 -0.31 18.57 3.88
C LYS A 66 -0.82 18.23 2.46
N ILE A 67 -0.76 16.96 2.06
CA ILE A 67 -1.29 16.52 0.75
C ILE A 67 -2.81 16.65 0.79
N GLN A 68 -3.38 17.31 -0.21
CA GLN A 68 -4.83 17.55 -0.26
C GLN A 68 -5.55 16.49 -1.09
N PHE A 69 -6.79 16.21 -0.74
CA PHE A 69 -7.69 15.45 -1.63
C PHE A 69 -8.18 16.36 -2.76
N LYS A 70 -8.06 15.88 -3.99
CA LYS A 70 -8.61 16.49 -5.21
C LYS A 70 -8.96 15.43 -6.24
N VAL A 71 -10.02 15.67 -7.01
CA VAL A 71 -10.33 14.89 -8.22
C VAL A 71 -9.26 15.12 -9.28
N PHE A 72 -9.16 14.24 -10.29
CA PHE A 72 -8.10 14.28 -11.30
C PHE A 72 -7.98 15.62 -12.04
N SER A 73 -9.09 16.28 -12.37
CA SER A 73 -9.08 17.58 -13.05
C SER A 73 -8.49 18.72 -12.21
N GLU A 74 -8.40 18.53 -10.89
CA GLU A 74 -7.87 19.50 -9.93
C GLU A 74 -6.57 19.00 -9.28
N ALA A 75 -5.99 17.92 -9.80
CA ALA A 75 -4.77 17.34 -9.26
C ALA A 75 -3.57 18.30 -9.43
N ARG A 76 -2.63 18.22 -8.50
CA ARG A 76 -1.43 19.06 -8.48
C ARG A 76 -0.24 18.29 -7.93
N CYS A 77 0.94 18.52 -8.49
CA CYS A 77 2.20 17.94 -8.03
C CYS A 77 3.32 18.99 -8.03
N ASN A 78 4.43 18.69 -7.36
CA ASN A 78 5.62 19.53 -7.41
C ASN A 78 6.26 19.46 -8.82
N PRO A 79 6.30 20.57 -9.59
CA PRO A 79 6.82 20.56 -10.95
C PRO A 79 8.33 20.32 -11.00
N ASP A 80 9.05 20.41 -9.89
CA ASP A 80 10.48 20.10 -9.85
C ASP A 80 10.74 18.60 -10.09
N PHE A 81 9.81 17.74 -9.66
CA PHE A 81 9.95 16.28 -9.69
C PHE A 81 9.01 15.60 -10.69
N TRP A 82 7.81 16.15 -10.88
CA TRP A 82 6.72 15.49 -11.60
C TRP A 82 6.14 16.39 -12.69
N GLU A 83 5.80 15.79 -13.82
CA GLU A 83 4.97 16.39 -14.85
C GLU A 83 3.50 16.05 -14.59
N LEU A 84 2.65 17.06 -14.47
CA LEU A 84 1.20 16.87 -14.36
C LEU A 84 0.62 16.63 -15.76
N THR A 85 0.14 15.42 -15.99
CA THR A 85 -0.50 15.05 -17.26
C THR A 85 -1.90 15.65 -17.39
N PRO A 86 -2.43 15.86 -18.61
CA PRO A 86 -3.80 16.35 -18.83
C PRO A 86 -4.89 15.49 -18.15
N ALA A 87 -4.59 14.22 -17.92
CA ALA A 87 -5.49 13.28 -17.28
C ALA A 87 -5.46 13.36 -15.73
N GLY A 88 -4.65 14.25 -15.15
CA GLY A 88 -4.51 14.42 -13.69
C GLY A 88 -3.52 13.45 -13.03
N GLY A 89 -2.69 12.76 -13.80
CA GLY A 89 -1.65 11.87 -13.28
C GLY A 89 -0.27 12.53 -13.18
N PHE A 90 0.58 12.04 -12.30
CA PHE A 90 1.93 12.55 -12.06
C PHE A 90 2.95 11.64 -12.74
N GLN A 91 3.56 12.12 -13.81
CA GLN A 91 4.66 11.42 -14.50
C GLN A 91 5.99 11.86 -13.87
N LEU A 92 6.76 10.91 -13.35
CA LEU A 92 8.10 11.21 -12.85
C LEU A 92 8.97 11.72 -14.01
N LYS A 93 9.71 12.80 -13.78
CA LYS A 93 10.68 13.30 -14.76
C LYS A 93 11.86 12.34 -14.92
N LYS A 94 12.39 12.25 -16.13
CA LYS A 94 13.41 11.25 -16.52
C LYS A 94 14.74 11.38 -15.78
N ASP A 95 15.08 12.59 -15.32
CA ASP A 95 16.31 12.91 -14.62
C ASP A 95 16.19 12.79 -13.08
N ILE A 96 15.00 12.46 -12.59
CA ILE A 96 14.70 12.34 -11.16
C ILE A 96 14.71 10.88 -10.75
N LEU A 97 15.44 10.57 -9.68
CA LEU A 97 15.45 9.21 -9.13
C LEU A 97 14.08 8.88 -8.51
N PRO A 98 13.50 7.70 -8.78
CA PRO A 98 12.19 7.28 -8.23
C PRO A 98 12.06 7.47 -6.72
N ALA A 99 13.08 7.07 -5.96
CA ALA A 99 13.11 7.23 -4.51
C ALA A 99 13.03 8.71 -4.10
N GLN A 100 13.68 9.62 -4.84
CA GLN A 100 13.62 11.06 -4.58
C GLN A 100 12.23 11.62 -4.87
N GLY A 101 11.62 11.26 -6.00
CA GLY A 101 10.26 11.69 -6.36
C GLY A 101 9.24 11.31 -5.29
N ILE A 102 9.25 10.06 -4.83
CA ILE A 102 8.33 9.59 -3.79
C ILE A 102 8.63 10.25 -2.43
N LYS A 103 9.90 10.43 -2.05
CA LYS A 103 10.26 11.15 -0.82
C LYS A 103 9.79 12.61 -0.85
N ASP A 104 9.87 13.28 -1.99
CA ASP A 104 9.43 14.67 -2.16
C ASP A 104 7.94 14.85 -1.88
N ILE A 105 7.10 13.87 -2.25
CA ILE A 105 5.65 13.91 -1.96
C ILE A 105 5.38 14.08 -0.46
N PHE A 106 6.17 13.45 0.41
CA PHE A 106 5.99 13.55 1.86
C PHE A 106 6.64 14.83 2.42
N SER A 107 7.87 15.13 2.01
CA SER A 107 8.64 16.27 2.51
C SER A 107 8.07 17.63 2.08
N ASN A 108 7.53 17.71 0.86
CA ASN A 108 6.92 18.90 0.28
C ASN A 108 5.42 18.70 0.04
N SER A 109 4.77 17.95 0.92
CA SER A 109 3.36 17.55 0.82
C SER A 109 2.36 18.64 0.45
N PHE A 110 2.56 19.87 0.91
CA PHE A 110 1.71 21.01 0.55
C PHE A 110 1.73 21.37 -0.95
N LYS A 111 2.71 20.86 -1.72
CA LYS A 111 2.78 20.99 -3.18
C LYS A 111 1.88 19.99 -3.92
N TYR A 112 1.24 19.07 -3.21
CA TYR A 112 0.55 17.93 -3.81
C TYR A 112 -0.94 17.91 -3.48
N ALA A 113 -1.75 17.54 -4.46
CA ALA A 113 -3.16 17.27 -4.31
C ALA A 113 -3.60 16.17 -5.29
N THR A 114 -4.21 15.09 -4.79
CA THR A 114 -4.53 13.91 -5.61
C THR A 114 -5.75 13.14 -5.10
N GLU A 115 -6.19 12.18 -5.90
CA GLU A 115 -7.35 11.31 -5.69
C GLU A 115 -7.03 10.17 -4.70
N CYS A 116 -8.04 9.51 -4.13
CA CYS A 116 -7.84 8.46 -3.12
C CYS A 116 -7.05 7.25 -3.66
N SER A 117 -7.30 6.81 -4.90
CA SER A 117 -6.59 5.68 -5.52
C SER A 117 -5.11 5.97 -5.73
N THR A 118 -4.75 7.19 -6.18
CA THR A 118 -3.35 7.61 -6.29
C THR A 118 -2.66 7.61 -4.93
N ALA A 119 -3.34 8.06 -3.88
CA ALA A 119 -2.78 8.11 -2.54
C ALA A 119 -2.37 6.72 -2.03
N ILE A 120 -3.15 5.68 -2.31
CA ILE A 120 -2.79 4.30 -1.94
C ILE A 120 -1.51 3.84 -2.64
N ILE A 121 -1.36 4.12 -3.94
CA ILE A 121 -0.14 3.78 -4.70
C ILE A 121 1.09 4.50 -4.11
N ILE A 122 0.95 5.79 -3.77
CA ILE A 122 2.02 6.56 -3.11
C ILE A 122 2.40 5.94 -1.77
N ILE A 123 1.43 5.50 -0.97
CA ILE A 123 1.65 4.84 0.32
C ILE A 123 2.42 3.53 0.14
N TYR A 124 2.08 2.71 -0.86
CA TYR A 124 2.84 1.48 -1.14
C TYR A 124 4.29 1.76 -1.51
N TYR A 125 4.55 2.73 -2.38
CA TYR A 125 5.92 3.13 -2.71
C TYR A 125 6.67 3.67 -1.49
N LYS A 126 6.02 4.50 -0.66
CA LYS A 126 6.62 5.01 0.57
C LYS A 126 6.97 3.90 1.55
N ALA A 127 6.10 2.91 1.70
CA ALA A 127 6.33 1.77 2.57
C ALA A 127 7.52 0.94 2.09
N LEU A 128 7.62 0.71 0.77
CA LEU A 128 8.76 0.02 0.18
C LEU A 128 10.08 0.77 0.39
N LEU A 129 10.10 2.10 0.35
CA LEU A 129 11.30 2.90 0.65
C LEU A 129 11.82 2.76 2.08
N LYS A 130 11.05 2.16 3.00
CA LYS A 130 11.52 1.84 4.35
C LYS A 130 12.29 0.52 4.41
N ILE A 131 12.15 -0.33 3.37
CA ILE A 131 12.74 -1.67 3.30
C ILE A 131 13.78 -1.76 2.18
N PHE A 132 13.43 -1.28 0.99
CA PHE A 132 14.30 -1.31 -0.18
C PHE A 132 15.40 -0.25 -0.04
N PRO A 133 16.68 -0.60 -0.25
CA PRO A 133 17.71 0.39 -0.49
C PRO A 133 17.36 1.25 -1.70
N ASP A 134 17.68 2.54 -1.66
CA ASP A 134 17.36 3.49 -2.75
C ASP A 134 17.84 2.98 -4.12
N GLU A 135 19.01 2.33 -4.21
CA GLU A 135 19.51 1.73 -5.45
C GLU A 135 18.57 0.65 -6.02
N LEU A 136 18.05 -0.25 -5.16
CA LEU A 136 17.07 -1.25 -5.57
C LEU A 136 15.76 -0.58 -5.99
N PHE A 137 15.27 0.37 -5.20
CA PHE A 137 14.02 1.06 -5.51
C PHE A 137 14.09 1.79 -6.85
N ASN A 138 15.17 2.53 -7.10
CA ASN A 138 15.37 3.29 -8.33
C ASN A 138 15.52 2.38 -9.57
N THR A 139 16.07 1.17 -9.41
CA THR A 139 16.24 0.22 -10.50
C THR A 139 14.98 -0.59 -10.78
N ALA A 140 14.17 -0.88 -9.75
CA ALA A 140 12.89 -1.58 -9.91
C ALA A 140 11.80 -0.66 -10.52
N PHE A 141 11.71 0.59 -10.08
CA PHE A 141 10.57 1.46 -10.41
C PHE A 141 10.97 2.67 -11.28
N GLN A 142 11.55 2.43 -12.46
CA GLN A 142 12.22 3.48 -13.25
C GLN A 142 11.27 4.51 -13.89
N ASN A 143 10.00 4.16 -14.14
CA ASN A 143 9.07 5.00 -14.91
C ASN A 143 7.75 5.20 -14.15
N ILE A 144 7.82 5.71 -12.92
CA ILE A 144 6.63 5.90 -12.09
C ILE A 144 5.65 6.89 -12.74
N TYR A 145 4.42 6.43 -12.94
CA TYR A 145 3.26 7.25 -13.27
C TYR A 145 2.16 7.05 -12.23
N LEU A 146 1.81 8.12 -11.50
CA LEU A 146 0.83 8.07 -10.41
C LEU A 146 -0.52 8.63 -10.87
N ARG A 147 -1.55 7.80 -10.98
CA ARG A 147 -2.90 8.28 -11.33
C ARG A 147 -4.03 7.42 -10.79
N ASN A 148 -4.03 6.13 -11.08
CA ASN A 148 -5.02 5.18 -10.58
C ASN A 148 -4.46 3.77 -10.77
N TRP A 149 -5.30 2.77 -10.54
CA TRP A 149 -4.93 1.36 -10.64
C TRP A 149 -4.53 0.88 -12.05
N ASN A 150 -4.74 1.69 -13.11
CA ASN A 150 -4.57 1.23 -14.49
C ASN A 150 -3.14 1.36 -15.03
N TYR A 151 -2.24 2.04 -14.31
CA TYR A 151 -0.89 2.36 -14.80
C TYR A 151 0.20 2.06 -13.76
N ILE A 152 -0.03 1.02 -12.97
CA ILE A 152 0.90 0.61 -11.91
C ILE A 152 2.11 -0.06 -12.56
N ASP A 153 3.30 0.29 -12.07
CA ASP A 153 4.53 -0.41 -12.41
C ASP A 153 4.37 -1.93 -12.21
N SER A 154 4.82 -2.71 -13.19
CA SER A 154 4.69 -4.17 -13.19
C SER A 154 5.41 -4.85 -12.03
N ASP A 155 6.43 -4.22 -11.45
CA ASP A 155 7.11 -4.75 -10.27
C ASP A 155 6.36 -4.42 -8.97
N LEU A 156 5.58 -3.33 -8.93
CA LEU A 156 4.74 -3.04 -7.76
C LEU A 156 3.53 -3.97 -7.74
N ASN A 157 2.91 -4.15 -8.91
CA ASN A 157 1.76 -4.99 -9.22
C ASN A 157 0.70 -5.11 -8.12
N VAL A 158 -0.48 -4.55 -8.35
CA VAL A 158 -1.54 -4.53 -7.33
C VAL A 158 -2.71 -5.38 -7.79
N PHE A 159 -3.12 -6.30 -6.92
CA PHE A 159 -4.19 -7.25 -7.19
C PHE A 159 -5.36 -7.05 -6.25
N THR A 160 -6.58 -7.11 -6.81
CA THR A 160 -7.80 -7.19 -6.02
C THR A 160 -8.24 -8.66 -5.90
N TYR A 161 -8.41 -9.12 -4.67
CA TYR A 161 -8.92 -10.43 -4.34
C TYR A 161 -10.33 -10.30 -3.76
N TYR A 162 -11.24 -11.14 -4.24
CA TYR A 162 -12.64 -11.21 -3.80
C TYR A 162 -12.89 -12.55 -3.13
N LYS A 163 -13.46 -12.53 -1.92
CA LYS A 163 -13.82 -13.72 -1.12
C LYS A 163 -12.61 -14.63 -0.78
N ASP A 164 -12.82 -15.55 0.14
CA ASP A 164 -11.92 -16.68 0.50
C ASP A 164 -10.53 -16.34 1.09
N ARG A 165 -10.28 -15.07 1.45
CA ARG A 165 -9.08 -14.67 2.20
C ARG A 165 -9.46 -13.87 3.43
N ASP A 166 -8.67 -14.03 4.48
CA ASP A 166 -8.80 -13.22 5.68
C ASP A 166 -8.38 -11.78 5.42
N PHE A 167 -9.02 -10.88 6.17
CA PHE A 167 -8.63 -9.49 6.21
C PHE A 167 -7.53 -9.28 7.23
N LEU A 168 -6.47 -8.63 6.77
CA LEU A 168 -5.27 -8.37 7.55
C LEU A 168 -5.10 -6.87 7.72
N PRO A 169 -4.56 -6.42 8.87
CA PRO A 169 -4.01 -5.08 8.95
C PRO A 169 -3.12 -4.76 7.74
N ALA A 170 -3.19 -3.50 7.30
CA ALA A 170 -2.59 -2.93 6.09
C ALA A 170 -3.24 -3.28 4.75
N ASP A 171 -4.32 -4.07 4.72
CA ASP A 171 -5.06 -4.29 3.48
C ASP A 171 -5.66 -2.98 2.95
N CYS A 172 -5.58 -2.75 1.64
CA CYS A 172 -6.45 -1.73 1.04
C CYS A 172 -7.86 -2.32 0.88
N ARG A 173 -8.81 -1.71 1.58
CA ARG A 173 -10.23 -2.06 1.57
C ARG A 173 -11.01 -0.98 0.82
N TYR A 174 -12.29 -1.27 0.55
CA TYR A 174 -13.15 -0.33 -0.14
C TYR A 174 -14.50 -0.22 0.55
N PHE A 175 -14.89 1.01 0.88
CA PHE A 175 -16.27 1.31 1.27
C PHE A 175 -17.04 1.69 0.03
N LYS A 176 -18.09 0.94 -0.31
CA LYS A 176 -18.97 1.25 -1.45
C LYS A 176 -20.14 2.09 -0.99
N ASN A 177 -20.47 3.14 -1.75
CA ASN A 177 -21.69 3.94 -1.57
C ASN A 177 -22.59 3.74 -2.80
N PRO A 178 -23.50 2.75 -2.78
CA PRO A 178 -24.24 2.34 -3.97
C PRO A 178 -25.27 3.38 -4.44
N ASP A 179 -25.82 4.16 -3.50
CA ASP A 179 -26.81 5.21 -3.77
C ASP A 179 -26.20 6.62 -3.70
N PHE A 180 -24.92 6.77 -4.05
CA PHE A 180 -24.27 8.08 -4.09
C PHE A 180 -25.00 9.07 -5.01
N ASP A 181 -24.84 10.36 -4.72
CA ASP A 181 -25.33 11.46 -5.58
C ASP A 181 -24.51 11.53 -6.89
N PRO A 182 -25.11 11.31 -8.09
CA PRO A 182 -24.38 11.31 -9.36
C PRO A 182 -23.62 12.60 -9.67
N GLU A 183 -24.09 13.74 -9.15
CA GLU A 183 -23.42 15.04 -9.29
C GLU A 183 -22.16 15.15 -8.40
N LYS A 184 -21.95 14.18 -7.52
CA LYS A 184 -20.80 14.09 -6.61
C LYS A 184 -20.13 12.71 -6.70
N SER A 185 -19.73 12.34 -7.91
CA SER A 185 -19.14 11.02 -8.20
C SER A 185 -17.92 10.63 -7.37
N GLN A 186 -17.23 11.59 -6.75
CA GLN A 186 -16.18 11.33 -5.77
C GLN A 186 -16.67 10.57 -4.53
N TRP A 187 -17.97 10.59 -4.22
CA TRP A 187 -18.56 9.90 -3.08
C TRP A 187 -19.15 8.53 -3.40
N GLN A 188 -18.87 7.97 -4.59
CA GLN A 188 -19.29 6.60 -4.96
C GLN A 188 -18.69 5.51 -4.05
N GLY A 189 -17.62 5.86 -3.32
CA GLY A 189 -17.00 5.03 -2.31
C GLY A 189 -15.65 5.61 -1.89
N GLU A 190 -14.93 4.86 -1.06
CA GLU A 190 -13.64 5.29 -0.51
C GLU A 190 -12.67 4.10 -0.47
N ASN A 191 -11.48 4.28 -1.05
CA ASN A 191 -10.36 3.36 -0.83
C ASN A 191 -9.71 3.68 0.52
N VAL A 192 -9.47 2.65 1.34
CA VAL A 192 -8.88 2.85 2.67
C VAL A 192 -7.80 1.83 3.00
N ILE A 193 -6.83 2.21 3.82
CA ILE A 193 -5.89 1.25 4.45
C ILE A 193 -6.41 0.86 5.84
N ASP A 194 -6.56 -0.43 6.08
CA ASP A 194 -6.90 -0.99 7.40
C ASP A 194 -5.72 -0.83 8.37
N LEU A 195 -5.94 -0.16 9.51
CA LEU A 195 -4.92 0.08 10.54
C LEU A 195 -4.95 -0.96 11.67
N GLY A 196 -5.85 -1.94 11.57
CA GLY A 196 -5.89 -3.15 12.35
C GLY A 196 -6.82 -3.16 13.55
N ASN A 197 -7.53 -2.07 13.88
CA ASN A 197 -8.41 -1.98 15.05
C ASN A 197 -9.71 -1.22 14.73
N ASP A 198 -10.45 -1.67 13.72
CA ASP A 198 -11.63 -0.95 13.19
C ASP A 198 -11.33 0.53 12.90
N THR A 199 -10.12 0.79 12.41
CA THR A 199 -9.65 2.13 12.07
C THR A 199 -9.01 2.05 10.70
N TYR A 200 -9.30 3.04 9.89
CA TYR A 200 -9.00 3.05 8.48
C TYR A 200 -8.50 4.43 8.10
N PHE A 201 -7.43 4.49 7.31
CA PHE A 201 -7.02 5.73 6.66
C PHE A 201 -7.69 5.82 5.29
N GLY A 202 -8.52 6.83 5.07
CA GLY A 202 -9.02 7.23 3.74
C GLY A 202 -8.51 8.63 3.36
N HIS A 203 -8.03 8.80 2.14
CA HIS A 203 -7.46 10.09 1.71
C HIS A 203 -8.57 11.11 1.46
N GLY A 204 -8.57 12.20 2.22
CA GLY A 204 -9.61 13.24 2.20
C GLY A 204 -10.57 13.17 3.39
N ILE A 205 -10.79 11.98 3.96
CA ILE A 205 -11.61 11.79 5.17
C ILE A 205 -10.79 11.55 6.44
N GLY A 206 -9.51 11.20 6.29
CA GLY A 206 -8.54 10.95 7.35
C GLY A 206 -8.69 9.58 8.00
N ILE A 207 -8.22 9.45 9.24
CA ILE A 207 -8.35 8.21 10.02
C ILE A 207 -9.71 8.17 10.72
N LYS A 208 -10.52 7.16 10.40
CA LYS A 208 -11.90 6.97 10.88
C LYS A 208 -12.21 5.49 11.14
N ASN A 209 -13.25 5.21 11.91
CA ASN A 209 -13.80 3.86 12.07
C ASN A 209 -14.87 3.56 11.03
N THR A 210 -15.32 2.30 10.95
CA THR A 210 -16.33 1.84 9.98
C THR A 210 -17.60 2.71 10.02
N GLU A 211 -18.15 2.94 11.21
CA GLU A 211 -19.38 3.71 11.40
C GLU A 211 -19.25 5.15 10.88
N SER A 212 -18.14 5.81 11.18
CA SER A 212 -17.88 7.18 10.73
C SER A 212 -17.77 7.28 9.20
N ILE A 213 -17.08 6.32 8.57
CA ILE A 213 -16.91 6.30 7.11
C ILE A 213 -18.27 6.07 6.43
N VAL A 214 -19.04 5.10 6.91
CA VAL A 214 -20.40 4.84 6.40
C VAL A 214 -21.28 6.06 6.57
N THR A 215 -21.20 6.76 7.70
CA THR A 215 -21.95 8.00 7.95
C THR A 215 -21.60 9.10 6.95
N ILE A 216 -20.30 9.36 6.73
CA ILE A 216 -19.82 10.36 5.76
C ILE A 216 -20.32 10.05 4.34
N LEU A 217 -20.22 8.79 3.91
CA LEU A 217 -20.69 8.37 2.59
C LEU A 217 -22.21 8.49 2.47
N ASN A 218 -22.95 8.09 3.50
CA ASN A 218 -24.41 8.16 3.52
C ASN A 218 -24.98 9.58 3.47
N GLN A 219 -24.23 10.57 3.95
CA GLN A 219 -24.57 12.00 3.86
C GLN A 219 -24.46 12.55 2.43
N ASN A 220 -23.79 11.83 1.53
CA ASN A 220 -23.55 12.22 0.14
C ASN A 220 -24.31 11.33 -0.86
N ARG A 221 -25.49 10.83 -0.45
CA ARG A 221 -26.38 10.02 -1.28
C ARG A 221 -27.42 10.87 -2.00
N LYS A 222 -27.95 10.34 -3.10
CA LYS A 222 -29.07 10.93 -3.84
C LYS A 222 -30.34 11.01 -2.97
N PRO A 223 -31.31 11.89 -3.28
CA PRO A 223 -32.60 11.91 -2.60
C PRO A 223 -33.28 10.53 -2.61
N ASN A 224 -33.98 10.20 -1.53
CA ASN A 224 -34.70 8.92 -1.35
C ASN A 224 -33.82 7.65 -1.43
N ALA A 225 -32.51 7.77 -1.18
CA ALA A 225 -31.60 6.62 -1.14
C ALA A 225 -32.01 5.59 -0.07
N THR A 226 -32.11 4.32 -0.48
CA THR A 226 -32.55 3.22 0.40
C THR A 226 -31.40 2.31 0.81
N GLN A 227 -30.31 2.27 0.03
CA GLN A 227 -29.15 1.43 0.32
C GLN A 227 -28.06 2.23 1.04
N SER A 228 -27.63 1.74 2.21
CA SER A 228 -26.50 2.31 2.95
C SER A 228 -25.18 1.98 2.27
N ALA A 229 -24.18 2.84 2.45
CA ALA A 229 -22.79 2.50 2.22
C ALA A 229 -22.34 1.34 3.13
N TYR A 230 -21.36 0.57 2.68
CA TYR A 230 -20.87 -0.62 3.37
C TYR A 230 -19.43 -0.97 2.96
N LEU A 231 -18.70 -1.65 3.84
CA LEU A 231 -17.36 -2.19 3.56
C LEU A 231 -17.47 -3.44 2.68
N THR A 232 -16.76 -3.47 1.55
CA THR A 232 -16.81 -4.61 0.62
C THR A 232 -16.01 -5.80 1.12
N ASN A 233 -16.40 -6.99 0.63
CA ASN A 233 -15.68 -8.24 0.86
C ASN A 233 -14.55 -8.43 -0.16
N SER A 234 -13.63 -7.45 -0.21
CA SER A 234 -12.48 -7.44 -1.12
C SER A 234 -11.27 -6.77 -0.47
N VAL A 235 -10.09 -7.17 -0.91
CA VAL A 235 -8.79 -6.56 -0.58
C VAL A 235 -8.04 -6.26 -1.85
N THR A 236 -7.34 -5.13 -1.89
CA THR A 236 -6.46 -4.73 -2.98
C THR A 236 -5.07 -4.58 -2.39
N ASN A 237 -4.07 -5.34 -2.85
CA ASN A 237 -2.76 -5.37 -2.23
C ASN A 237 -1.63 -5.55 -3.26
N PRO A 238 -0.41 -5.05 -2.97
CA PRO A 238 0.75 -5.32 -3.81
C PRO A 238 1.16 -6.80 -3.74
N ASP A 239 1.93 -7.25 -4.73
CA ASP A 239 2.51 -8.60 -4.72
C ASP A 239 3.67 -8.72 -3.72
N TYR A 240 3.32 -8.97 -2.45
CA TYR A 240 4.29 -9.13 -1.37
C TYR A 240 5.39 -10.16 -1.68
N LYS A 241 5.06 -11.24 -2.39
CA LYS A 241 6.01 -12.32 -2.68
C LYS A 241 7.00 -11.90 -3.75
N HIS A 242 6.52 -11.27 -4.81
CA HIS A 242 7.37 -10.72 -5.87
C HIS A 242 8.31 -9.66 -5.31
N LEU A 243 7.79 -8.72 -4.51
CA LEU A 243 8.58 -7.67 -3.86
C LEU A 243 9.65 -8.25 -2.91
N ALA A 244 9.31 -9.27 -2.12
CA ALA A 244 10.28 -9.98 -1.29
C ALA A 244 11.39 -10.61 -2.14
N ASN A 245 11.04 -11.23 -3.27
CA ASN A 245 12.01 -11.86 -4.16
C ASN A 245 12.95 -10.82 -4.78
N LEU A 246 12.44 -9.66 -5.22
CA LEU A 246 13.28 -8.55 -5.70
C LEU A 246 14.32 -8.15 -4.64
N TYR A 247 13.87 -7.96 -3.39
CA TYR A 247 14.73 -7.62 -2.27
C TYR A 247 15.81 -8.66 -1.98
N PHE A 248 15.42 -9.92 -1.75
CA PHE A 248 16.39 -10.96 -1.37
C PHE A 248 17.35 -11.32 -2.51
N ASN A 249 16.91 -11.20 -3.76
CA ASN A 249 17.80 -11.34 -4.93
C ASN A 249 18.84 -10.23 -4.98
N TYR A 250 18.44 -8.99 -4.72
CA TYR A 250 19.37 -7.85 -4.65
C TYR A 250 20.41 -8.03 -3.54
N ILE A 251 19.97 -8.31 -2.31
CA ILE A 251 20.87 -8.49 -1.16
C ILE A 251 21.86 -9.64 -1.41
N SER A 252 21.39 -10.75 -1.98
CA SER A 252 22.24 -11.90 -2.32
C SER A 252 23.33 -11.53 -3.34
N LYS A 253 22.98 -10.80 -4.39
CA LYS A 253 23.93 -10.34 -5.43
C LYS A 253 24.95 -9.35 -4.85
N THR A 254 24.51 -8.42 -4.01
CA THR A 254 25.38 -7.40 -3.38
C THR A 254 26.37 -8.05 -2.43
N ARG A 255 25.90 -8.99 -1.60
CA ARG A 255 26.76 -9.78 -0.70
C ARG A 255 27.81 -10.56 -1.51
N TYR A 256 27.39 -11.23 -2.59
CA TYR A 256 28.30 -11.97 -3.46
C TYR A 256 29.38 -11.09 -4.10
N LYS A 257 29.02 -9.90 -4.62
CA LYS A 257 29.98 -8.93 -5.16
C LYS A 257 30.99 -8.46 -4.12
N PHE A 258 30.55 -8.21 -2.88
CA PHE A 258 31.42 -7.83 -1.78
C PHE A 258 32.46 -8.93 -1.46
N PHE A 259 32.04 -10.19 -1.32
CA PHE A 259 32.97 -11.30 -1.07
C PHE A 259 33.95 -11.56 -2.22
N LYS A 260 33.57 -11.30 -3.47
CA LYS A 260 34.50 -11.38 -4.62
C LYS A 260 35.57 -10.30 -4.58
N LYS A 261 35.25 -9.08 -4.14
CA LYS A 261 36.23 -7.98 -4.03
C LYS A 261 37.29 -8.22 -2.94
N ILE A 262 36.99 -9.05 -1.94
CA ILE A 262 37.88 -9.30 -0.79
C ILE A 262 38.81 -10.50 -1.01
N LYS A 263 38.53 -11.38 -1.97
CA LYS A 263 39.48 -12.45 -2.32
C LYS A 263 40.67 -11.83 -3.07
N PRO A 264 41.91 -11.93 -2.56
CA PRO A 264 43.07 -11.50 -3.32
C PRO A 264 43.16 -12.36 -4.58
N VAL A 265 43.43 -11.70 -5.71
CA VAL A 265 43.85 -12.38 -6.94
C VAL A 265 45.11 -13.17 -6.57
N ARG A 266 45.03 -14.49 -6.64
CA ARG A 266 46.20 -15.36 -6.49
C ARG A 266 47.09 -15.25 -7.71
#